data_AF-A0A536HHQ8-F1
#
_entry.id   AF-A0A536HHQ8-F1
#
_cell.length_a   1.000
_cell.length_b   1.000
_cell.length_c   1.000
_cell.angle_alpha   90.00
_cell.angle_beta   90.00
_cell.angle_gamma   90.00
#
_symmetry.space_group_name_H-M   'P 1'
#
loop_
_entity.id
_entity.type
_entity.pdbx_description
1 polymer ?
#
loop_
_entity_poly.entity_id
_entity_poly.type
_entity_poly.pdbx_seq_one_letter_code
_entity_poly.pdbx_strand_id
1 'polypeptide(L)'
;TPIPTPVFDPSQGAVLPTHRVVAFYAVPYAEPTGPAYEPTDSMLAALRQQGAAYEQLDPGHPVQLGIDLVVSVPDAFPGPQNTYSHHVDAGTIQSYIDFCSKNDLILFLDLNFGQAPIMGEVNFFLPYLEKYAFVHMAIDPEWMFPRHNGIPGIHLSNVRASDLNPIIEAVAAIPMQYHVPRKILIIHQYR
;
A
#
# COMPACT_ATOMS: atom_id res chain seq x y z
N THR A 1 4.68 -44.20 -7.82
CA THR A 1 5.64 -43.21 -7.32
C THR A 1 4.87 -42.00 -6.84
N PRO A 2 5.10 -41.47 -5.63
CA PRO A 2 4.44 -40.23 -5.21
C PRO A 2 4.88 -39.11 -6.15
N ILE A 3 3.94 -38.29 -6.63
CA ILE A 3 4.26 -37.08 -7.38
C ILE A 3 4.86 -36.10 -6.35
N PRO A 4 6.07 -35.56 -6.57
CA PRO A 4 6.63 -34.56 -5.67
C PRO A 4 5.68 -33.36 -5.57
N THR A 5 5.35 -32.92 -4.35
CA THR A 5 4.64 -31.66 -4.15
C THR A 5 5.48 -30.53 -4.75
N PRO A 6 4.93 -29.69 -5.64
CA PRO A 6 5.67 -28.56 -6.17
C PRO A 6 6.17 -27.67 -5.04
N VAL A 7 7.45 -27.28 -5.09
CA VAL A 7 7.99 -26.27 -4.17
C VAL A 7 7.26 -24.97 -4.44
N PHE A 8 6.83 -24.28 -3.37
CA PHE A 8 6.16 -22.99 -3.49
C PHE A 8 7.08 -21.98 -4.20
N ASP A 9 6.54 -21.32 -5.23
CA ASP A 9 7.23 -20.30 -6.01
C ASP A 9 6.47 -18.98 -5.89
N PRO A 10 7.00 -17.97 -5.17
CA PRO A 10 6.32 -16.70 -4.95
C PRO A 10 6.23 -15.85 -6.23
N SER A 11 6.86 -16.24 -7.34
CA SER A 11 6.71 -15.57 -8.63
C SER A 11 5.38 -15.91 -9.31
N GLN A 12 4.75 -17.04 -8.98
CA GLN A 12 3.44 -17.40 -9.49
C GLN A 12 2.38 -16.45 -8.93
N GLY A 13 1.64 -15.78 -9.82
CA GLY A 13 0.65 -14.76 -9.44
C GLY A 13 1.24 -13.42 -9.00
N ALA A 14 2.55 -13.20 -9.13
CA ALA A 14 3.15 -11.90 -8.87
C ALA A 14 2.85 -10.93 -10.03
N VAL A 15 2.50 -9.68 -9.70
CA VAL A 15 2.17 -8.62 -10.67
C VAL A 15 3.42 -8.16 -11.42
N LEU A 16 4.50 -7.87 -10.69
CA LEU A 16 5.77 -7.43 -11.28
C LEU A 16 6.71 -8.63 -11.51
N PRO A 17 7.52 -8.61 -12.59
CA PRO A 17 7.73 -7.49 -13.52
C PRO A 17 6.85 -7.53 -14.79
N THR A 18 5.90 -8.46 -14.91
CA THR A 18 5.19 -8.71 -16.17
C THR A 18 4.06 -7.73 -16.46
N HIS A 19 3.53 -7.06 -15.45
CA HIS A 19 2.43 -6.10 -15.59
C HIS A 19 2.88 -4.66 -15.38
N ARG A 20 2.09 -3.73 -15.92
CA ARG A 20 2.12 -2.32 -15.55
C ARG A 20 1.13 -2.06 -14.44
N VAL A 21 1.56 -1.49 -13.32
CA VAL A 21 0.63 -1.05 -12.27
C VAL A 21 0.11 0.36 -12.60
N VAL A 22 -1.21 0.52 -12.56
CA VAL A 22 -1.88 1.84 -12.59
C VAL A 22 -2.83 1.89 -11.40
N ALA A 23 -2.58 2.79 -10.46
CA ALA A 23 -3.37 2.89 -9.25
C ALA A 23 -3.90 4.31 -9.03
N PHE A 24 -5.07 4.41 -8.41
CA PHE A 24 -5.63 5.66 -7.93
C PHE A 24 -5.35 5.84 -6.44
N TYR A 25 -4.92 7.03 -6.06
CA TYR A 25 -4.64 7.40 -4.68
C TYR A 25 -5.93 7.70 -3.91
N ALA A 26 -5.93 7.34 -2.63
CA ALA A 26 -7.08 7.45 -1.74
C ALA A 26 -6.66 7.85 -0.33
N VAL A 27 -7.16 8.99 0.14
CA VAL A 27 -7.39 9.22 1.56
C VAL A 27 -8.91 9.07 1.78
N PRO A 28 -9.37 8.14 2.62
CA PRO A 28 -10.80 7.91 2.83
C PRO A 28 -11.56 9.19 3.14
N TYR A 29 -12.69 9.38 2.46
CA TYR A 29 -13.61 10.50 2.67
C TYR A 29 -13.05 11.91 2.36
N ALA A 30 -11.85 11.99 1.78
CA ALA A 30 -11.20 13.24 1.44
C ALA A 30 -11.10 13.42 -0.09
N GLU A 31 -12.24 13.72 -0.74
CA GLU A 31 -12.36 13.93 -2.20
C GLU A 31 -11.23 14.76 -2.83
N PRO A 32 -10.75 15.88 -2.24
CA PRO A 32 -9.72 16.69 -2.87
C PRO A 32 -8.34 16.01 -2.98
N THR A 33 -8.10 14.91 -2.25
CA THR A 33 -6.78 14.28 -2.12
C THR A 33 -6.50 13.24 -3.20
N GLY A 34 -7.54 12.63 -3.77
CA GLY A 34 -7.34 11.59 -4.76
C GLY A 34 -8.66 11.00 -5.28
N PRO A 35 -8.67 10.49 -6.51
CA PRO A 35 -9.88 10.02 -7.18
C PRO A 35 -10.50 8.77 -6.53
N ALA A 36 -9.78 8.07 -5.65
CA ALA A 36 -10.25 6.86 -4.97
C ALA A 36 -10.60 7.07 -3.49
N TYR A 37 -10.88 8.31 -3.05
CA TYR A 37 -11.37 8.62 -1.69
C TYR A 37 -12.62 7.84 -1.25
N GLU A 38 -13.40 7.33 -2.22
CA GLU A 38 -14.47 6.35 -2.04
C GLU A 38 -14.45 5.28 -3.15
N PRO A 39 -14.66 3.99 -2.83
CA PRO A 39 -14.63 2.90 -3.80
C PRO A 39 -15.97 2.76 -4.55
N THR A 40 -16.22 3.66 -5.51
CA THR A 40 -17.46 3.70 -6.30
C THR A 40 -17.31 3.12 -7.70
N ASP A 41 -18.43 2.76 -8.34
CA ASP A 41 -18.44 2.31 -9.75
C ASP A 41 -17.94 3.40 -10.71
N SER A 42 -18.19 4.67 -10.40
CA SER A 42 -17.71 5.82 -11.19
C SER A 42 -16.17 5.93 -11.11
N MET A 43 -15.62 5.81 -9.90
CA MET A 43 -14.17 5.77 -9.68
C MET A 43 -13.53 4.61 -10.46
N LEU A 44 -14.11 3.41 -10.39
CA LEU A 44 -13.61 2.25 -11.11
C LEU A 44 -13.65 2.43 -12.63
N ALA A 45 -14.70 3.05 -13.17
CA ALA A 45 -14.79 3.36 -14.59
C ALA A 45 -13.66 4.32 -15.03
N ALA A 46 -13.38 5.35 -14.23
CA ALA A 46 -12.28 6.27 -14.48
C ALA A 46 -10.91 5.58 -14.38
N LEU A 47 -10.70 4.70 -13.38
CA LEU A 47 -9.48 3.92 -13.23
C LEU A 47 -9.25 2.99 -14.42
N ARG A 48 -10.30 2.32 -14.91
CA ARG A 48 -10.23 1.47 -16.11
C ARG A 48 -9.91 2.29 -17.36
N GLN A 49 -10.49 3.48 -17.51
CA GLN A 49 -10.17 4.38 -18.61
C GLN A 49 -8.69 4.79 -18.59
N GLN A 50 -8.16 5.11 -17.40
CA GLN A 50 -6.75 5.45 -17.23
C GLN A 50 -5.85 4.25 -17.55
N GLY A 51 -6.21 3.05 -17.08
CA GLY A 51 -5.50 1.81 -17.37
C GLY A 51 -5.45 1.52 -18.87
N ALA A 52 -6.57 1.63 -19.58
CA ALA A 52 -6.64 1.41 -21.02
C ALA A 52 -5.71 2.37 -21.79
N ALA A 53 -5.57 3.62 -21.35
CA ALA A 53 -4.63 4.56 -21.96
C ALA A 53 -3.17 4.11 -21.79
N TYR A 54 -2.81 3.57 -20.62
CA TYR A 54 -1.45 3.02 -20.39
C TYR A 54 -1.20 1.73 -21.15
N GLU A 55 -2.19 0.84 -21.24
CA GLU A 55 -2.06 -0.43 -21.96
C GLU A 55 -1.88 -0.21 -23.47
N GLN A 56 -2.53 0.81 -24.04
CA GLN A 56 -2.30 1.21 -25.44
C GLN A 56 -0.87 1.71 -25.69
N LEU A 57 -0.26 2.37 -24.71
CA LEU A 57 1.10 2.90 -24.80
C LEU A 57 2.17 1.80 -24.60
N ASP A 58 1.83 0.71 -23.91
CA ASP A 58 2.72 -0.42 -23.70
C ASP A 58 1.97 -1.76 -23.73
N PRO A 59 1.68 -2.28 -24.93
CA PRO A 59 0.95 -3.54 -25.08
C PRO A 59 1.77 -4.77 -24.66
N GLY A 60 3.06 -4.62 -24.37
CA GLY A 60 3.92 -5.71 -23.89
C GLY A 60 3.75 -6.00 -22.40
N HIS A 61 3.11 -5.09 -21.66
CA HIS A 61 2.88 -5.19 -20.22
C HIS A 61 1.40 -4.96 -19.92
N PRO A 62 0.60 -6.03 -19.76
CA PRO A 62 -0.81 -5.90 -19.37
C PRO A 62 -0.97 -5.05 -18.11
N VAL A 63 -2.03 -4.26 -18.04
CA VAL A 63 -2.23 -3.35 -16.90
C VAL A 63 -2.89 -4.08 -15.73
N GLN A 64 -2.24 -4.05 -14.56
CA GLN A 64 -2.85 -4.37 -13.27
C GLN A 64 -3.34 -3.07 -12.63
N LEU A 65 -4.65 -2.97 -12.42
CA LEU A 65 -5.26 -1.83 -11.76
C LEU A 65 -5.17 -1.96 -10.24
N GLY A 66 -5.13 -0.83 -9.52
CA GLY A 66 -5.12 -0.83 -8.07
C GLY A 66 -5.59 0.46 -7.41
N ILE A 67 -5.60 0.44 -6.08
CA ILE A 67 -5.84 1.59 -5.21
C ILE A 67 -4.66 1.72 -4.25
N ASP A 68 -4.19 2.95 -4.05
CA ASP A 68 -3.19 3.29 -3.05
C ASP A 68 -3.87 4.03 -1.89
N LEU A 69 -4.11 3.31 -0.80
CA LEU A 69 -5.00 3.70 0.29
C LEU A 69 -4.18 4.09 1.51
N VAL A 70 -4.26 5.36 1.91
CA VAL A 70 -3.73 5.82 3.20
C VAL A 70 -4.48 5.14 4.32
N VAL A 71 -3.78 4.32 5.10
CA VAL A 71 -4.34 3.58 6.25
C VAL A 71 -3.84 4.06 7.59
N SER A 72 -2.69 4.74 7.61
CA SER A 72 -2.32 5.62 8.71
C SER A 72 -2.25 7.04 8.19
N VAL A 73 -3.09 7.90 8.76
CA VAL A 73 -3.35 9.25 8.28
C VAL A 73 -2.58 10.23 9.15
N PRO A 74 -1.72 11.08 8.58
CA PRO A 74 -0.95 12.04 9.35
C PRO A 74 -1.84 13.21 9.79
N ASP A 75 -1.72 13.62 11.04
CA ASP A 75 -2.53 14.67 11.65
C ASP A 75 -1.70 15.88 12.08
N ALA A 76 -2.30 17.06 12.07
CA ALA A 76 -1.72 18.25 12.70
C ALA A 76 -1.76 18.19 14.25
N PHE A 77 -2.52 17.25 14.83
CA PHE A 77 -2.71 17.10 16.26
C PHE A 77 -2.19 15.73 16.74
N PRO A 78 -1.65 15.63 17.96
CA PRO A 78 -0.95 14.44 18.43
C PRO A 78 -1.81 13.17 18.53
N GLY A 79 -3.13 13.30 18.66
CA GLY A 79 -4.02 12.19 18.99
C GLY A 79 -3.74 11.55 20.36
N PRO A 80 -4.48 10.51 20.76
CA PRO A 80 -4.31 9.85 22.06
C PRO A 80 -2.95 9.17 22.24
N GLN A 81 -2.33 8.70 21.16
CA GLN A 81 -1.04 8.02 21.16
C GLN A 81 0.15 8.99 21.05
N ASN A 82 -0.11 10.29 20.90
CA ASN A 82 0.91 11.34 20.71
C ASN A 82 1.83 11.09 19.50
N THR A 83 1.30 10.42 18.49
CA THR A 83 2.01 10.06 17.26
C THR A 83 1.77 11.03 16.12
N TYR A 84 0.79 11.94 16.21
CA TYR A 84 0.40 12.78 15.06
C TYR A 84 0.00 11.96 13.83
N SER A 85 -0.56 10.77 14.07
CA SER A 85 -1.10 9.91 13.04
C SER A 85 -2.16 9.01 13.67
N HIS A 86 -3.23 8.73 12.94
CA HIS A 86 -4.28 7.80 13.34
C HIS A 86 -4.52 6.73 12.29
N HIS A 87 -5.01 5.57 12.72
CA HIS A 87 -5.40 4.50 11.80
C HIS A 87 -6.79 4.75 11.23
N VAL A 88 -6.95 4.47 9.95
CA VAL A 88 -8.26 4.26 9.34
C VAL A 88 -8.92 3.06 10.02
N ASP A 89 -10.23 3.16 10.28
CA ASP A 89 -10.93 2.08 10.96
C ASP A 89 -10.98 0.79 10.12
N ALA A 90 -11.04 -0.34 10.81
CA ALA A 90 -11.00 -1.65 10.18
C ALA A 90 -12.18 -1.89 9.21
N GLY A 91 -13.35 -1.28 9.45
CA GLY A 91 -14.52 -1.40 8.58
C GLY A 91 -14.29 -0.71 7.24
N THR A 92 -13.71 0.48 7.27
CA THR A 92 -13.30 1.21 6.07
C THR A 92 -12.25 0.42 5.30
N ILE A 93 -11.17 -0.03 5.94
CA ILE A 93 -10.14 -0.86 5.27
C ILE A 93 -10.76 -2.11 4.64
N GLN A 94 -11.67 -2.80 5.35
CA GLN A 94 -12.34 -3.98 4.83
C GLN A 94 -13.20 -3.66 3.60
N SER A 95 -13.85 -2.49 3.55
CA SER A 95 -14.63 -2.08 2.38
C SER A 95 -13.78 -1.93 1.11
N TYR A 96 -12.56 -1.42 1.23
CA TYR A 96 -11.60 -1.33 0.12
C TYR A 96 -11.07 -2.71 -0.28
N ILE A 97 -10.79 -3.58 0.70
CA ILE A 97 -10.37 -4.97 0.44
C ILE A 97 -11.46 -5.71 -0.35
N ASP A 98 -12.72 -5.63 0.09
CA ASP A 98 -13.84 -6.29 -0.57
C ASP A 98 -14.06 -5.74 -1.97
N PHE A 99 -13.94 -4.42 -2.14
CA PHE A 99 -14.05 -3.77 -3.44
C PHE A 99 -12.95 -4.20 -4.41
N CYS A 100 -11.69 -4.23 -3.94
CA CYS A 100 -10.55 -4.65 -4.76
C CYS A 100 -10.67 -6.13 -5.13
N SER A 101 -11.02 -6.99 -4.18
CA SER A 101 -11.24 -8.42 -4.43
C SER A 101 -12.35 -8.66 -5.46
N LYS A 102 -13.46 -7.92 -5.39
CA LYS A 102 -14.60 -8.06 -6.32
C LYS A 102 -14.25 -7.64 -7.75
N ASN A 103 -13.32 -6.69 -7.91
CA ASN A 103 -13.04 -6.03 -9.18
C ASN A 103 -11.66 -6.36 -9.76
N ASP A 104 -10.97 -7.36 -9.20
CA ASP A 104 -9.63 -7.79 -9.61
C ASP A 104 -8.58 -6.66 -9.56
N LEU A 105 -8.64 -5.86 -8.49
CA LEU A 105 -7.70 -4.79 -8.22
C LEU A 105 -6.69 -5.21 -7.14
N ILE A 106 -5.49 -4.64 -7.21
CA ILE A 106 -4.56 -4.69 -6.08
C ILE A 106 -4.77 -3.49 -5.15
N LEU A 107 -4.43 -3.67 -3.87
CA LEU A 107 -4.57 -2.63 -2.86
C LEU A 107 -3.22 -2.40 -2.18
N PHE A 108 -2.72 -1.17 -2.20
CA PHE A 108 -1.59 -0.77 -1.37
C PHE A 108 -2.13 -0.16 -0.08
N LEU A 109 -1.63 -0.65 1.05
CA LEU A 109 -1.80 0.00 2.34
C LEU A 109 -0.67 1.01 2.49
N ASP A 110 -1.00 2.30 2.41
CA ASP A 110 -0.06 3.41 2.48
C ASP A 110 0.07 3.93 3.92
N LEU A 111 1.29 3.88 4.43
CA LEU A 111 1.60 4.19 5.81
C LEU A 111 2.23 5.59 5.92
N ASN A 112 1.54 6.48 6.62
CA ASN A 112 2.03 7.80 7.01
C ASN A 112 2.18 7.83 8.53
N PHE A 113 3.42 7.65 8.98
CA PHE A 113 3.73 7.24 10.35
C PHE A 113 3.53 8.34 11.40
N GLY A 114 3.61 9.61 11.00
CA GLY A 114 3.86 10.69 11.96
C GLY A 114 5.11 10.38 12.79
N GLN A 115 4.93 10.34 14.09
CA GLN A 115 5.92 9.98 15.10
C GLN A 115 5.72 8.56 15.66
N ALA A 116 4.88 7.72 15.04
CA ALA A 116 4.73 6.33 15.45
C ALA A 116 6.05 5.55 15.28
N PRO A 117 6.35 4.59 16.17
CA PRO A 117 7.49 3.69 15.98
C PRO A 117 7.34 2.91 14.66
N ILE A 118 8.32 3.04 13.77
CA ILE A 118 8.29 2.54 12.39
C ILE A 118 7.78 1.09 12.30
N MET A 119 8.47 0.16 12.96
CA MET A 119 8.09 -1.24 12.88
C MET A 119 6.84 -1.57 13.70
N GLY A 120 6.47 -0.75 14.69
CA GLY A 120 5.19 -0.90 15.37
C GLY A 120 4.03 -0.68 14.41
N GLU A 121 4.15 0.36 13.59
CA GLU A 121 3.17 0.71 12.56
C GLU A 121 3.11 -0.32 11.43
N VAL A 122 4.27 -0.73 10.90
CA VAL A 122 4.35 -1.77 9.86
C VAL A 122 3.72 -3.08 10.36
N ASN A 123 4.09 -3.55 11.55
CA ASN A 123 3.60 -4.81 12.11
C ASN A 123 2.09 -4.80 12.36
N PHE A 124 1.48 -3.63 12.57
CA PHE A 124 0.04 -3.51 12.69
C PHE A 124 -0.67 -3.88 11.38
N PHE A 125 -0.11 -3.50 10.23
CA PHE A 125 -0.71 -3.72 8.91
C PHE A 125 -0.21 -4.97 8.17
N LEU A 126 0.92 -5.57 8.56
CA LEU A 126 1.43 -6.83 7.97
C LEU A 126 0.38 -7.95 7.85
N PRO A 127 -0.51 -8.19 8.84
CA PRO A 127 -1.52 -9.25 8.76
C PRO A 127 -2.43 -9.17 7.52
N TYR A 128 -2.65 -7.98 6.96
CA TYR A 128 -3.42 -7.82 5.73
C TYR A 128 -2.67 -8.36 4.51
N LEU A 129 -1.36 -8.11 4.41
CA LEU A 129 -0.51 -8.62 3.33
C LEU A 129 -0.34 -10.15 3.41
N GLU A 130 -0.29 -10.68 4.63
CA GLU A 130 -0.23 -12.11 4.90
C GLU A 130 -1.51 -12.82 4.45
N LYS A 131 -2.67 -12.21 4.74
CA LYS A 131 -3.98 -12.80 4.49
C LYS A 131 -4.47 -12.64 3.05
N TYR A 132 -4.20 -11.50 2.41
CA TYR A 132 -4.75 -11.17 1.10
C TYR A 132 -3.65 -11.09 0.04
N ALA A 133 -3.71 -11.97 -0.97
CA ALA A 133 -2.71 -12.05 -2.03
C ALA A 133 -2.51 -10.72 -2.78
N PHE A 134 -3.60 -10.00 -3.06
CA PHE A 134 -3.64 -8.73 -3.81
C PHE A 134 -3.34 -7.49 -2.95
N VAL A 135 -3.10 -7.66 -1.64
CA VAL A 135 -2.73 -6.55 -0.76
C VAL A 135 -1.20 -6.41 -0.70
N HIS A 136 -0.74 -5.18 -0.84
CA HIS A 136 0.64 -4.71 -0.89
C HIS A 136 0.82 -3.54 0.08
N MET A 137 2.01 -2.94 0.12
CA MET A 137 2.32 -1.84 1.04
C MET A 137 2.93 -0.66 0.28
N ALA A 138 2.57 0.54 0.70
CA ALA A 138 3.22 1.79 0.34
C ALA A 138 3.69 2.49 1.63
N ILE A 139 4.75 3.26 1.51
CA ILE A 139 5.32 4.05 2.60
C ILE A 139 5.39 5.48 2.09
N ASP A 140 4.79 6.40 2.83
CA ASP A 140 5.03 7.82 2.64
C ASP A 140 6.05 8.34 3.67
N PRO A 141 7.33 8.51 3.27
CA PRO A 141 8.38 8.93 4.18
C PRO A 141 8.26 10.41 4.57
N GLU A 142 7.46 11.21 3.85
CA GLU A 142 7.40 12.66 4.04
C GLU A 142 6.91 13.03 5.45
N TRP A 143 6.04 12.19 6.04
CA TRP A 143 5.48 12.33 7.38
C TRP A 143 6.04 11.34 8.40
N MET A 144 7.15 10.67 8.12
CA MET A 144 7.74 9.65 9.02
C MET A 144 8.94 10.24 9.74
N PHE A 145 8.90 10.53 11.04
CA PHE A 145 9.98 11.30 11.72
C PHE A 145 10.94 10.46 12.62
N PRO A 146 11.92 9.72 12.07
CA PRO A 146 12.76 8.79 12.86
C PRO A 146 13.86 9.44 13.71
N ARG A 147 14.15 10.73 13.51
CA ARG A 147 15.33 11.40 14.11
C ARG A 147 15.01 12.62 14.96
N HIS A 148 13.80 13.15 14.83
CA HIS A 148 13.32 14.30 15.59
C HIS A 148 11.81 14.24 15.67
N ASN A 149 11.21 15.04 16.55
CA ASN A 149 9.76 15.20 16.53
C ASN A 149 9.37 16.14 15.39
N GLY A 150 8.16 15.98 14.88
CA GLY A 150 7.65 16.78 13.77
C GLY A 150 6.14 16.73 13.73
N ILE A 151 5.54 17.85 13.36
CA ILE A 151 4.09 17.94 13.13
C ILE A 151 3.89 17.83 11.61
N PRO A 152 3.18 16.81 11.12
CA PRO A 152 2.79 16.73 9.72
C PRO A 152 2.10 18.00 9.23
N GLY A 153 2.36 18.38 7.98
CA GLY A 153 1.92 19.64 7.38
C GLY A 153 2.70 20.89 7.84
N ILE A 154 3.58 20.80 8.84
CA ILE A 154 4.42 21.92 9.31
C ILE A 154 5.91 21.64 9.12
N HIS A 155 6.34 20.43 9.49
CA HIS A 155 7.74 20.01 9.41
C HIS A 155 7.89 18.91 8.37
N LEU A 156 8.94 18.98 7.55
CA LEU A 156 9.33 17.89 6.66
C LEU A 156 10.21 16.89 7.40
N SER A 157 10.14 15.63 6.99
CA SER A 157 10.99 14.58 7.51
C SER A 157 12.38 14.49 6.86
N ASN A 158 13.25 13.64 7.43
CA ASN A 158 14.60 13.33 6.98
C ASN A 158 14.89 11.80 6.95
N VAL A 159 14.00 11.01 6.35
CA VAL A 159 14.14 9.54 6.25
C VAL A 159 15.37 9.12 5.45
N ARG A 160 16.09 8.11 5.94
CA ARG A 160 17.24 7.48 5.26
C ARG A 160 16.86 6.06 4.84
N ALA A 161 17.60 5.52 3.86
CA ALA A 161 17.47 4.11 3.47
C ALA A 161 17.57 3.14 4.66
N SER A 162 18.43 3.42 5.64
CA SER A 162 18.56 2.59 6.84
C SER A 162 17.29 2.49 7.69
N ASP A 163 16.40 3.47 7.62
CA ASP A 163 15.12 3.44 8.33
C ASP A 163 14.07 2.59 7.60
N LEU A 164 14.24 2.43 6.28
CA LEU A 164 13.36 1.67 5.41
C LEU A 164 13.78 0.20 5.28
N ASN A 165 15.06 -0.11 5.46
CA ASN A 165 15.58 -1.50 5.36
C ASN A 165 14.78 -2.51 6.22
N PRO A 166 14.42 -2.22 7.49
CA PRO A 166 13.60 -3.15 8.28
C PRO A 166 12.22 -3.42 7.67
N ILE A 167 11.62 -2.42 7.02
CA ILE A 167 10.34 -2.55 6.32
C ILE A 167 10.50 -3.44 5.09
N ILE A 168 11.55 -3.21 4.30
CA ILE A 168 11.88 -3.99 3.10
C ILE A 168 12.08 -5.46 3.48
N GLU A 169 12.86 -5.73 4.55
CA GLU A 169 13.11 -7.09 5.05
C GLU A 169 11.81 -7.77 5.52
N ALA A 170 10.96 -7.05 6.26
CA ALA A 170 9.68 -7.58 6.74
C ALA A 170 8.74 -7.95 5.58
N VAL A 171 8.57 -7.05 4.60
CA VAL A 171 7.69 -7.30 3.44
C VAL A 171 8.25 -8.42 2.54
N ALA A 172 9.58 -8.48 2.38
CA ALA A 172 10.24 -9.52 1.57
C ALA A 172 10.09 -10.94 2.18
N ALA A 173 9.92 -11.05 3.50
CA ALA A 173 9.75 -12.35 4.17
C ALA A 173 8.35 -12.96 3.96
N ILE A 174 7.32 -12.13 3.75
CA ILE A 174 5.91 -12.55 3.69
C ILE A 174 5.65 -13.69 2.70
N PRO A 175 6.08 -13.62 1.42
CA PRO A 175 5.70 -14.61 0.41
C PRO A 175 6.07 -16.04 0.81
N MET A 176 7.29 -16.22 1.31
CA MET A 176 7.81 -17.54 1.69
C MET A 176 7.20 -18.06 3.00
N GLN A 177 6.90 -17.17 3.94
CA GLN A 177 6.32 -17.56 5.24
C GLN A 177 4.84 -17.92 5.11
N TYR A 178 4.09 -17.15 4.30
CA TYR A 178 2.64 -17.24 4.23
C TYR A 178 2.11 -17.88 2.93
N HIS A 179 3.02 -18.32 2.04
CA HIS A 179 2.68 -18.94 0.76
C HIS A 179 1.78 -18.07 -0.13
N VAL A 180 2.11 -16.77 -0.19
CA VAL A 180 1.41 -15.76 -1.02
C VAL A 180 2.34 -15.21 -2.11
N PRO A 181 1.83 -14.68 -3.23
CA PRO A 181 2.69 -14.08 -4.26
C PRO A 181 3.59 -12.96 -3.72
N ARG A 182 4.71 -12.70 -4.42
CA ARG A 182 5.62 -11.60 -4.09
C ARG A 182 4.86 -10.28 -3.93
N LYS A 183 5.20 -9.55 -2.88
CA LYS A 183 4.61 -8.26 -2.55
C LYS A 183 5.34 -7.12 -3.24
N ILE A 184 4.59 -6.11 -3.65
CA ILE A 184 5.14 -4.83 -4.08
C ILE A 184 5.25 -3.94 -2.83
N LEU A 185 6.37 -3.23 -2.72
CA LEU A 185 6.57 -2.16 -1.75
C LEU A 185 6.82 -0.86 -2.53
N ILE A 186 5.95 0.12 -2.36
CA ILE A 186 6.13 1.48 -2.90
C ILE A 186 6.77 2.33 -1.82
N ILE A 187 7.80 3.10 -2.18
CA ILE A 187 8.34 4.17 -1.34
C ILE A 187 8.07 5.47 -2.07
N HIS A 188 7.15 6.29 -1.55
CA HIS A 188 6.86 7.59 -2.15
C HIS A 188 8.05 8.52 -2.02
N GLN A 189 8.19 9.41 -3.01
CA GLN A 189 9.21 10.46 -2.98
C GLN A 189 8.51 11.82 -3.04
N TYR A 190 8.58 12.55 -1.93
CA TYR A 190 8.29 13.98 -1.90
C TYR A 190 9.55 14.79 -2.26
N ARG A 191 9.38 15.89 -3.00
CA ARG A 191 10.45 16.82 -3.37
C ARG A 191 10.08 18.25 -3.01
#